data_AF-A0A2S5WIF9-F1
#
_entry.id   AF-A0A2S5WIF9-F1
#
_cell.length_a   1.000
_cell.length_b   1.000
_cell.length_c   1.000
_cell.angle_alpha   90.00
_cell.angle_beta   90.00
_cell.angle_gamma   90.00
#
_symmetry.space_group_name_H-M   'P 1'
#
loop_
_entity.id
_entity.type
_entity.pdbx_description
1 polymer ?
#
loop_
_entity_poly.entity_id
_entity_poly.type
_entity_poly.pdbx_seq_one_letter_code
_entity_poly.pdbx_strand_id
1 'polypeptide(L)'
;MSHRLLDPVTQVELIAPDGISDADAIKHAALRRAGKLRCLRLSPEWGTGCFLFSDGGGADPEHFNITPNMADRLRHWAARWEELGNPFTECTNLDALDTWCQQGLTLAIELQRELYMTTVVVPKFGGRRGRRWEFSQP
;
A
#
# COMPACT_ATOMS: atom_id res chain seq x y z
N MET A 1 2.80 17.38 2.66
CA MET A 1 1.71 17.82 1.79
C MET A 1 1.94 17.43 0.32
N SER A 2 1.19 16.46 -0.21
CA SER A 2 1.12 16.22 -1.65
C SER A 2 0.76 17.50 -2.43
N HIS A 3 1.30 17.66 -3.63
CA HIS A 3 0.99 18.79 -4.51
C HIS A 3 0.38 18.32 -5.82
N ARG A 4 -0.21 19.26 -6.55
CA ARG A 4 -0.93 19.00 -7.80
C ARG A 4 -0.19 19.63 -8.98
N LEU A 5 -0.19 18.93 -10.10
CA LEU A 5 0.37 19.39 -11.36
C LEU A 5 -0.45 18.86 -12.53
N LEU A 6 -0.32 19.49 -13.69
CA LEU A 6 -0.99 19.02 -14.91
C LEU A 6 -0.03 18.15 -15.72
N ASP A 7 -0.48 16.96 -16.13
CA ASP A 7 0.28 16.15 -17.09
C ASP A 7 0.29 16.88 -18.46
N PRO A 8 1.47 17.23 -19.00
CA PRO A 8 1.54 18.03 -20.23
C PRO A 8 1.03 17.27 -21.47
N VAL A 9 1.02 15.94 -21.45
CA VAL A 9 0.59 15.09 -22.57
C VAL A 9 -0.90 14.84 -22.51
N THR A 10 -1.43 14.51 -21.33
CA THR A 10 -2.84 14.09 -21.19
C THR A 10 -3.77 15.18 -20.70
N GLN A 11 -3.23 16.32 -20.22
CA GLN A 11 -3.99 17.43 -19.63
C GLN A 11 -4.84 16.98 -18.41
N VAL A 12 -4.45 15.89 -17.76
CA VAL A 12 -5.08 15.37 -16.54
C VAL A 12 -4.32 15.87 -15.31
N GLU A 13 -5.04 16.24 -14.27
CA GLU A 13 -4.45 16.61 -12.97
C GLU A 13 -3.80 15.37 -12.33
N LEU A 14 -2.52 15.50 -12.00
CA LEU A 14 -1.74 14.52 -11.26
C LEU A 14 -1.59 14.99 -9.81
N ILE A 15 -1.62 14.03 -8.88
CA ILE A 15 -1.31 14.27 -7.46
C ILE A 15 0.04 13.62 -7.17
N ALA A 16 1.05 14.45 -6.94
CA ALA A 16 2.39 14.01 -6.59
C ALA A 16 2.52 13.90 -5.06
N PRO A 17 3.04 12.78 -4.53
CA PRO A 17 3.38 12.68 -3.11
C PRO A 17 4.47 13.67 -2.70
N ASP A 18 4.57 13.98 -1.41
CA ASP A 18 5.70 14.76 -0.90
C ASP A 18 7.05 14.17 -1.29
N GLY A 19 7.99 15.05 -1.63
CA GLY A 19 9.37 14.67 -1.98
C GLY A 19 9.51 14.12 -3.39
N ILE A 20 8.43 13.99 -4.16
CA ILE A 20 8.46 13.62 -5.57
C ILE A 20 8.49 14.90 -6.41
N SER A 21 9.42 15.00 -7.35
CA SER A 21 9.48 16.13 -8.28
C SER A 21 8.37 16.08 -9.33
N ASP A 22 8.04 17.23 -9.94
CA ASP A 22 7.07 17.30 -11.04
C ASP A 22 7.49 16.43 -12.23
N ALA A 23 8.78 16.46 -12.57
CA ALA A 23 9.36 15.63 -13.62
C ALA A 23 9.17 14.14 -13.31
N ASP A 24 9.36 13.76 -12.06
CA ASP A 24 9.18 12.38 -11.61
C ASP A 24 7.72 11.96 -11.61
N ALA A 25 6.80 12.84 -11.23
CA ALA A 25 5.36 12.58 -11.29
C ALA A 25 4.87 12.39 -12.74
N ILE A 26 5.34 13.23 -13.67
CA ILE A 26 5.04 13.09 -15.10
C ILE A 26 5.62 11.78 -15.65
N LYS A 27 6.87 11.46 -15.29
CA LYS A 27 7.52 10.21 -15.70
C LYS A 27 6.78 8.99 -15.16
N HIS A 28 6.39 9.00 -13.88
CA HIS A 28 5.57 7.96 -13.28
C HIS A 28 4.25 7.78 -14.04
N ALA A 29 3.54 8.86 -14.34
CA ALA A 29 2.29 8.81 -15.11
C ALA A 29 2.50 8.18 -16.49
N ALA A 30 3.59 8.52 -17.17
CA ALA A 30 3.96 7.90 -18.45
C ALA A 30 4.27 6.41 -18.32
N LEU A 31 5.05 6.00 -17.31
CA LEU A 31 5.35 4.58 -17.04
C LEU A 31 4.09 3.78 -16.73
N ARG A 32 3.17 4.36 -15.94
CA ARG A 32 1.88 3.75 -15.62
C ARG A 32 1.03 3.51 -16.86
N ARG A 33 0.90 4.53 -17.73
CA ARG A 33 0.16 4.41 -19.00
C ARG A 33 0.77 3.34 -19.93
N ALA A 34 2.09 3.21 -19.92
CA ALA A 34 2.80 2.22 -20.71
C ALA A 34 2.79 0.80 -20.09
N GLY A 35 2.12 0.58 -18.95
CA GLY A 35 2.08 -0.72 -18.27
C GLY A 35 3.43 -1.17 -17.70
N LYS A 36 4.35 -0.24 -17.44
CA LYS A 36 5.73 -0.53 -17.00
C LYS A 36 5.92 -0.54 -15.48
N LEU A 37 4.92 -0.11 -14.72
CA LEU A 37 4.96 -0.16 -13.27
C LEU A 37 4.37 -1.49 -12.78
N ARG A 38 5.04 -2.11 -11.81
CA ARG A 38 4.51 -3.27 -11.10
C ARG A 38 3.35 -2.85 -10.20
N CYS A 39 2.43 -3.76 -9.92
CA CYS A 39 1.41 -3.58 -8.89
C CYS A 39 1.82 -4.35 -7.63
N LEU A 40 1.81 -3.68 -6.48
CA LEU A 40 2.08 -4.29 -5.18
C LEU A 40 0.92 -4.01 -4.24
N ARG A 41 0.15 -5.03 -3.92
CA ARG A 41 -0.93 -4.96 -2.94
C ARG A 41 -0.35 -5.14 -1.55
N LEU A 42 -0.67 -4.21 -0.65
CA LEU A 42 -0.44 -4.39 0.78
C LEU A 42 -1.75 -4.90 1.38
N SER A 43 -1.80 -6.15 1.83
CA SER A 43 -3.01 -6.82 2.29
C SER A 43 -2.72 -7.70 3.51
N PRO A 44 -3.56 -7.68 4.54
CA PRO A 44 -3.53 -8.70 5.57
C PRO A 44 -4.05 -10.02 5.03
N GLU A 45 -3.27 -11.08 5.19
CA GLU A 45 -3.70 -12.43 4.91
C GLU A 45 -3.23 -13.35 6.03
N TRP A 46 -4.13 -14.21 6.49
CA TRP A 46 -3.85 -15.12 7.59
C TRP A 46 -2.95 -16.26 7.11
N GLY A 47 -1.90 -16.56 7.89
CA GLY A 47 -1.06 -17.74 7.67
C GLY A 47 -0.06 -17.66 6.51
N THR A 48 0.05 -16.52 5.81
CA THR A 48 0.98 -16.36 4.68
C THR A 48 2.35 -15.82 5.09
N GLY A 49 2.48 -15.25 6.31
CA GLY A 49 3.72 -14.57 6.78
C GLY A 49 4.16 -13.36 5.94
N CYS A 50 3.44 -13.07 4.84
CA CYS A 50 3.74 -12.07 3.84
C CYS A 50 2.46 -11.27 3.56
N PHE A 51 2.58 -9.95 3.66
CA PHE A 51 1.48 -9.00 3.51
C PHE A 51 1.60 -8.18 2.23
N LEU A 52 2.62 -8.47 1.42
CA LEU A 52 2.86 -7.88 0.12
C LEU A 52 2.50 -8.89 -0.95
N PHE A 53 1.70 -8.48 -1.93
CA PHE A 53 1.26 -9.36 -3.01
C PHE A 53 1.46 -8.68 -4.34
N SER A 54 2.25 -9.31 -5.20
CA SER A 54 2.36 -8.97 -6.61
C SER A 54 1.33 -9.74 -7.43
N ASP A 55 1.31 -9.52 -8.74
CA ASP A 55 0.46 -10.29 -9.66
C ASP A 55 0.80 -11.79 -9.67
N GLY A 56 2.03 -12.16 -9.25
CA GLY A 56 2.49 -13.55 -9.12
C GLY A 56 2.26 -14.20 -7.75
N GLY A 57 1.58 -13.52 -6.82
CA GLY A 57 1.38 -13.98 -5.44
C GLY A 57 2.23 -13.23 -4.41
N GLY A 58 2.49 -13.89 -3.28
CA GLY A 58 3.27 -13.32 -2.17
C GLY A 58 4.60 -12.75 -2.65
N ALA A 59 4.92 -11.54 -2.20
CA ALA A 59 6.06 -10.76 -2.64
C ALA A 59 7.06 -10.58 -1.50
N ASP A 60 8.29 -11.03 -1.71
CA ASP A 60 9.39 -10.74 -0.80
C ASP A 60 9.79 -9.25 -0.93
N PRO A 61 9.89 -8.49 0.18
CA PRO A 61 10.39 -7.13 0.14
C PRO A 61 11.72 -6.95 -0.61
N GLU A 62 12.63 -7.92 -0.54
CA GLU A 62 13.94 -7.85 -1.19
C GLU A 62 13.83 -7.79 -2.73
N HIS A 63 12.86 -8.50 -3.32
CA HIS A 63 12.60 -8.48 -4.77
C HIS A 63 12.13 -7.11 -5.29
N PHE A 64 11.69 -6.23 -4.39
CA PHE A 64 11.22 -4.89 -4.72
C PHE A 64 12.25 -3.81 -4.40
N ASN A 65 13.45 -4.19 -3.93
CA ASN A 65 14.46 -3.27 -3.39
C ASN A 65 13.91 -2.41 -2.25
N ILE A 66 13.01 -2.98 -1.43
CA ILE A 66 12.50 -2.30 -0.25
C ILE A 66 13.61 -2.21 0.79
N THR A 67 13.75 -1.05 1.42
CA THR A 67 14.77 -0.82 2.44
C THR A 67 14.56 -1.74 3.65
N PRO A 68 15.62 -2.22 4.32
CA PRO A 68 15.48 -3.11 5.47
C PRO A 68 14.59 -2.52 6.57
N ASN A 69 14.70 -1.21 6.82
CA ASN A 69 13.87 -0.49 7.79
C ASN A 69 12.38 -0.52 7.40
N MET A 70 12.04 -0.26 6.13
CA MET A 70 10.66 -0.35 5.67
C MET A 70 10.13 -1.78 5.76
N ALA A 71 10.94 -2.78 5.38
CA ALA A 71 10.59 -4.19 5.48
C ALA A 71 10.33 -4.61 6.94
N ASP A 72 11.16 -4.17 7.89
CA ASP A 72 10.95 -4.40 9.33
C ASP A 72 9.65 -3.78 9.81
N ARG A 73 9.36 -2.54 9.44
CA ARG A 73 8.12 -1.87 9.85
C ARG A 73 6.88 -2.55 9.28
N LEU A 74 6.93 -3.01 8.04
CA LEU A 74 5.87 -3.82 7.44
C LEU A 74 5.68 -5.15 8.17
N ARG A 75 6.77 -5.83 8.57
CA ARG A 75 6.71 -7.05 9.39
C ARG A 75 6.08 -6.82 10.76
N HIS A 76 6.43 -5.73 11.45
CA HIS A 76 5.84 -5.41 12.76
C HIS A 76 4.35 -5.06 12.64
N TRP A 77 3.98 -4.30 11.61
CA TRP A 77 2.58 -4.00 11.32
C TRP A 77 1.80 -5.28 11.00
N ALA A 78 2.38 -6.16 10.19
CA ALA A 78 1.84 -7.47 9.86
C ALA A 78 1.63 -8.35 11.09
N ALA A 79 2.63 -8.47 11.98
CA ALA A 79 2.53 -9.29 13.19
C ALA A 79 1.38 -8.85 14.10
N ARG A 80 1.11 -7.55 14.19
CA ARG A 80 -0.03 -7.02 14.96
C ARG A 80 -1.39 -7.46 14.43
N TRP A 81 -1.51 -7.81 13.15
CA TRP A 81 -2.77 -8.33 12.62
C TRP A 81 -3.20 -9.61 13.33
N GLU A 82 -2.25 -10.49 13.65
CA GLU A 82 -2.52 -11.74 14.36
C GLU A 82 -2.88 -11.51 15.84
N GLU A 83 -2.41 -10.42 16.44
CA GLU A 83 -2.74 -10.04 17.82
C GLU A 83 -4.15 -9.43 17.94
N LEU A 84 -4.67 -8.83 16.87
CA LEU A 84 -5.97 -8.14 16.88
C LEU A 84 -7.18 -9.09 16.85
N GLY A 85 -6.98 -10.36 16.54
CA GLY A 85 -8.07 -11.33 16.50
C GLY A 85 -7.65 -12.67 15.94
N ASN A 86 -8.64 -13.45 15.53
CA ASN A 86 -8.40 -14.70 14.81
C ASN A 86 -9.35 -14.77 13.60
N PRO A 87 -9.03 -15.53 12.55
CA PRO A 87 -9.85 -15.57 11.33
C PRO A 87 -11.27 -16.10 11.55
N PHE A 88 -11.54 -16.75 12.68
CA PHE A 88 -12.83 -17.35 13.02
C PHE A 88 -13.68 -16.49 13.97
N THR A 89 -13.15 -15.38 14.48
CA THR A 89 -13.80 -14.54 15.48
C THR A 89 -13.71 -13.09 15.06
N GLU A 90 -14.84 -12.38 15.11
CA GLU A 90 -14.87 -10.95 14.79
C GLU A 90 -13.94 -10.16 15.74
N CYS A 91 -13.21 -9.20 15.19
CA CYS A 91 -12.40 -8.28 16.00
C CYS A 91 -13.34 -7.39 16.83
N THR A 92 -13.28 -7.55 18.15
CA THR A 92 -14.13 -6.81 19.10
C THR A 92 -13.54 -5.45 19.47
N ASN A 93 -12.22 -5.28 19.34
CA ASN A 93 -11.52 -4.03 19.62
C ASN A 93 -11.36 -3.19 18.36
N LEU A 94 -12.43 -2.47 18.01
CA LEU A 94 -12.49 -1.65 16.79
C LEU A 94 -11.51 -0.47 16.81
N ASP A 95 -11.17 0.08 17.98
CA ASP A 95 -10.22 1.19 18.09
C ASP A 95 -8.78 0.74 17.80
N ALA A 96 -8.40 -0.45 18.30
CA ALA A 96 -7.11 -1.05 17.98
C ALA A 96 -7.00 -1.39 16.48
N LEU A 97 -8.10 -1.85 15.89
CA LEU A 97 -8.17 -2.13 14.45
C LEU A 97 -8.12 -0.87 13.59
N ASP A 98 -8.78 0.22 14.00
CA ASP A 98 -8.67 1.52 13.33
C ASP A 98 -7.23 2.06 13.40
N THR A 99 -6.61 1.96 14.57
CA THR A 99 -5.19 2.34 14.77
C THR A 99 -4.26 1.55 13.86
N TRP A 100 -4.48 0.24 13.75
CA TRP A 100 -3.72 -0.63 12.85
C TRP A 100 -3.93 -0.26 11.37
N CYS A 101 -5.16 0.05 10.97
CA CYS A 101 -5.47 0.51 9.61
C CYS A 101 -4.76 1.84 9.30
N GLN A 102 -4.78 2.80 10.21
CA GLN A 102 -4.09 4.09 10.04
C GLN A 102 -2.56 3.92 9.93
N GLN A 103 -1.98 3.02 10.73
CA GLN A 103 -0.57 2.65 10.61
C GLN A 103 -0.26 2.04 9.23
N GLY A 104 -1.11 1.14 8.75
CA GLY A 104 -0.97 0.53 7.43
C GLY A 104 -1.05 1.55 6.29
N LEU A 105 -1.97 2.51 6.38
CA LEU A 105 -2.10 3.58 5.37
C LEU A 105 -0.84 4.46 5.34
N THR A 106 -0.30 4.80 6.52
CA THR A 106 0.96 5.54 6.63
C THR A 106 2.11 4.77 5.96
N LEU A 107 2.23 3.46 6.25
CA LEU A 107 3.24 2.61 5.63
C LEU A 107 3.06 2.50 4.11
N ALA A 108 1.83 2.38 3.62
CA ALA A 108 1.56 2.34 2.18
C ALA A 108 1.99 3.63 1.46
N ILE A 109 1.77 4.79 2.07
CA ILE A 109 2.19 6.09 1.52
C ILE A 109 3.72 6.17 1.46
N GLU A 110 4.40 5.78 2.53
CA GLU A 110 5.86 5.80 2.58
C GLU A 110 6.48 4.80 1.62
N LEU A 111 5.92 3.59 1.54
CA LEU A 111 6.33 2.56 0.59
C LEU A 111 6.10 3.02 -0.86
N GLN A 112 4.99 3.70 -1.14
CA GLN A 112 4.73 4.28 -2.46
C GLN A 112 5.77 5.33 -2.84
N ARG A 113 6.27 6.13 -1.88
CA ARG A 113 7.36 7.09 -2.13
C ARG A 113 8.67 6.36 -2.44
N GLU A 114 8.99 5.34 -1.65
CA GLU A 114 10.21 4.56 -1.82
C GLU A 114 10.25 3.86 -3.19
N LEU A 115 9.13 3.29 -3.62
CA LEU A 115 9.04 2.50 -4.85
C LEU A 115 8.52 3.27 -6.07
N TYR A 116 8.33 4.58 -5.96
CA TYR A 116 7.52 5.40 -6.88
C TYR A 116 7.84 5.13 -8.35
N MET A 117 9.12 5.07 -8.72
CA MET A 117 9.53 4.89 -10.13
C MET A 117 9.29 3.50 -10.73
N THR A 118 8.96 2.51 -9.91
CA THR A 118 8.94 1.11 -10.34
C THR A 118 7.62 0.41 -10.05
N THR A 119 6.86 0.89 -9.06
CA THR A 119 5.76 0.14 -8.48
C THR A 119 4.65 1.07 -8.00
N VAL A 120 3.41 0.66 -8.23
CA VAL A 120 2.21 1.24 -7.62
C VAL A 120 1.81 0.38 -6.43
N VAL A 121 1.73 1.01 -5.26
CA VAL A 121 1.33 0.37 -4.00
C VAL A 121 -0.17 0.56 -3.80
N VAL A 122 -0.89 -0.54 -3.57
CA VAL A 122 -2.33 -0.54 -3.38
C VAL A 122 -2.66 -1.09 -1.99
N PRO A 123 -3.07 -0.24 -1.02
CA PRO A 123 -3.55 -0.74 0.25
C PRO A 123 -4.89 -1.47 0.03
N LYS A 124 -4.96 -2.71 0.52
CA LYS A 124 -6.13 -3.60 0.46
C LYS A 124 -6.56 -3.99 1.88
N PHE A 125 -6.74 -2.97 2.72
CA PHE A 125 -7.20 -3.07 4.10
C PHE A 125 -7.88 -1.76 4.49
N GLY A 126 -8.73 -1.82 5.51
CA GLY A 126 -9.55 -0.68 5.89
C GLY A 126 -10.83 -0.62 5.05
N GLY A 127 -11.97 -0.58 5.73
CA GLY A 127 -13.27 -0.41 5.12
C GLY A 127 -14.29 -0.07 6.19
N ARG A 128 -14.59 1.22 6.38
CA ARG A 128 -15.73 1.65 7.19
C ARG A 128 -16.87 2.05 6.27
N ARG A 129 -17.69 1.07 5.87
CA ARG A 129 -19.09 1.28 5.48
C ARG A 129 -19.95 0.31 6.29
N GLY A 130 -20.71 0.84 7.25
CA GLY A 130 -21.85 0.15 7.85
C GLY A 130 -21.58 -1.17 8.59
N ARG A 131 -20.73 -1.16 9.63
CA ARG A 131 -20.63 -2.26 10.63
C ARG A 131 -20.40 -3.68 10.06
N ARG A 132 -19.63 -3.81 8.98
CA ARG A 132 -19.03 -5.10 8.57
C ARG A 132 -17.70 -4.85 7.86
N TRP A 133 -16.69 -5.63 8.21
CA TRP A 133 -15.41 -5.62 7.50
C TRP A 133 -15.58 -6.39 6.18
N GLU A 134 -15.61 -5.67 5.07
CA GLU A 134 -15.56 -6.27 3.74
C GLU A 134 -14.12 -6.24 3.25
N PHE A 135 -13.48 -7.41 3.18
CA PHE A 135 -12.25 -7.58 2.42
C PHE A 135 -12.58 -7.33 0.95
N SER A 136 -11.93 -6.36 0.32
CA SER A 136 -12.08 -6.15 -1.12
C SER A 136 -11.56 -7.38 -1.85
N GLN A 137 -12.48 -8.25 -2.26
CA GLN A 137 -12.20 -9.35 -3.18
C GLN A 137 -11.83 -8.78 -4.57
N PRO A 138 -11.03 -9.54 -5.36
CA PRO A 138 -10.47 -9.08 -6.64
C PRO A 138 -11.50 -8.60 -7.66
#